data_AF-A0A7S2QC30-F1
#
_entry.id   AF-A0A7S2QC30-F1
#
_cell.length_a   1.000
_cell.length_b   1.000
_cell.length_c   1.000
_cell.angle_alpha   90.00
_cell.angle_beta   90.00
_cell.angle_gamma   90.00
#
_symmetry.space_group_name_H-M   'P 1'
#
loop_
_entity.id
_entity.type
_entity.pdbx_description
1 polymer ?
#
loop_
_entity_poly.entity_id
_entity_poly.type
_entity_poly.pdbx_seq_one_letter_code
_entity_poly.pdbx_strand_id
1 'polypeptide(L)'
;MARTLSLNSKILAGIGSCCCCMAVTGGVIALVVVLTAAPAVICSVNEPSYAAVLVKDGPGGDKFTLDNMTVLPPPSLYSSLRAEMNDTWTHNTSGYTYGLAGVHEAPMILYNGTKIAGNWESVPSLVRGVFWMRGNGVPEILATLQYAEWFGDEKILLLPNAPFSWSWYGGAEPPTGADDFAHVYNFIEARSLAEAQGEGNITVAVSFKPCPEDAFCVAGSDNLTFGDVQSHSDGILTSPSVMTSFVTWTMEEMAGVENGSLWYRRVSLYCSTVGFGSYELTKIIDEDGQRIEPYYSEYVQYMEGAPHIIWTGFGEGNHLV
;
A
#
# COMPACT_ATOMS: atom_id res chain seq x y z
N MET A 1 37.54 -6.87 -14.90
CA MET A 1 38.25 -5.58 -15.05
C MET A 1 37.50 -4.55 -14.21
N ALA A 2 37.99 -4.26 -13.01
CA ALA A 2 37.39 -3.29 -12.10
C ALA A 2 37.88 -1.88 -12.48
N ARG A 3 36.95 -0.96 -12.81
CA ARG A 3 37.24 0.47 -12.95
C ARG A 3 36.94 1.15 -11.63
N THR A 4 37.99 1.47 -10.89
CA THR A 4 37.95 2.31 -9.70
C THR A 4 37.71 3.76 -10.12
N LEU A 5 36.55 4.32 -9.80
CA LEU A 5 36.27 5.75 -9.96
C LEU A 5 37.01 6.52 -8.85
N SER A 6 38.11 7.16 -9.23
CA SER A 6 38.84 8.12 -8.40
C SER A 6 38.08 9.44 -8.37
N LEU A 7 37.39 9.73 -7.25
CA LEU A 7 36.83 11.05 -7.00
C LEU A 7 37.96 12.03 -6.67
N ASN A 8 38.07 13.09 -7.47
CA ASN A 8 39.08 14.13 -7.33
C ASN A 8 38.85 14.96 -6.06
N SER A 9 39.66 14.75 -5.02
CA SER A 9 39.55 15.39 -3.69
C SER A 9 39.98 16.87 -3.64
N LYS A 10 40.10 17.56 -4.78
CA LYS A 10 40.75 18.88 -4.87
C LYS A 10 39.80 20.09 -4.93
N ILE A 11 38.48 19.90 -4.90
CA ILE A 11 37.52 21.02 -4.97
C ILE A 11 37.06 21.52 -3.58
N LEU A 12 37.34 20.81 -2.49
CA LEU A 12 36.83 21.16 -1.14
C LEU A 12 37.75 22.03 -0.27
N ALA A 13 38.92 22.45 -0.74
CA ALA A 13 39.91 23.17 0.10
C ALA A 13 39.81 24.72 0.05
N GLY A 14 38.78 25.29 -0.61
CA GLY A 14 38.73 26.72 -0.93
C GLY A 14 37.68 27.56 -0.19
N ILE A 15 36.91 26.99 0.75
CA ILE A 15 35.89 27.75 1.49
C ILE A 15 36.43 28.07 2.87
N GLY A 16 37.05 29.25 2.98
CA GLY A 16 37.43 29.83 4.26
C GLY A 16 36.21 29.94 5.17
N SER A 17 36.23 29.17 6.25
CA SER A 17 35.24 29.12 7.32
C SER A 17 35.12 30.47 8.03
N CYS A 18 34.28 31.37 7.50
CA CYS A 18 33.82 32.54 8.23
C CYS A 18 32.74 32.10 9.25
N CYS A 19 33.00 32.23 10.55
CA CYS A 19 32.06 31.85 11.62
C CYS A 19 30.66 32.48 11.47
N CYS A 20 30.53 33.63 10.78
CA CYS A 20 29.23 34.22 10.49
C CYS A 20 28.40 33.41 9.47
N CYS A 21 29.04 32.66 8.56
CA CYS A 21 28.32 31.82 7.60
C CYS A 21 27.69 30.59 8.29
N MET A 22 28.36 29.99 9.28
CA MET A 22 27.80 28.83 10.00
C MET A 22 26.55 29.18 10.82
N ALA A 23 26.48 30.37 11.41
CA ALA A 23 25.30 30.82 12.14
C ALA A 23 24.10 31.07 11.21
N VAL A 24 24.33 31.64 10.02
CA VAL A 24 23.28 31.87 9.02
C VAL A 24 22.81 30.55 8.42
N THR A 25 23.72 29.66 8.03
CA THR A 25 23.33 28.35 7.48
C THR A 25 22.60 27.49 8.53
N GLY A 26 23.05 27.49 9.78
CA GLY A 26 22.36 26.79 10.87
C GLY A 26 20.97 27.37 11.16
N GLY A 27 20.84 28.71 11.15
CA GLY A 27 19.55 29.38 11.32
C GLY A 27 18.57 29.08 10.19
N VAL A 28 19.04 29.04 8.94
CA VAL A 28 18.20 28.69 7.78
C VAL A 28 17.75 27.24 7.82
N ILE A 29 18.64 26.29 8.14
CA ILE A 29 18.27 24.87 8.27
C ILE A 29 17.27 24.67 9.41
N ALA A 30 17.53 25.26 10.59
CA ALA A 30 16.59 25.17 11.71
C ALA A 30 15.23 25.80 11.37
N LEU A 31 15.21 26.95 10.68
CA LEU A 31 13.98 27.58 10.22
C LEU A 31 13.24 26.70 9.21
N VAL A 32 13.93 26.11 8.23
CA VAL A 32 13.32 25.21 7.25
C VAL A 32 12.75 23.98 7.95
N VAL A 33 13.49 23.35 8.86
CA VAL A 33 13.00 22.19 9.64
C VAL A 33 11.80 22.59 10.49
N VAL A 34 11.82 23.73 11.18
CA VAL A 34 10.68 24.18 11.98
C VAL A 34 9.47 24.50 11.10
N LEU A 35 9.66 25.21 9.99
CA LEU A 35 8.56 25.59 9.09
C LEU A 35 7.96 24.40 8.33
N THR A 36 8.73 23.33 8.07
CA THR A 36 8.21 22.11 7.44
C THR A 36 7.68 21.11 8.45
N ALA A 37 8.35 20.94 9.60
CA ALA A 37 7.96 19.95 10.61
C ALA A 37 6.78 20.43 11.47
N ALA A 38 6.66 21.72 11.79
CA ALA A 38 5.58 22.20 12.66
C ALA A 38 4.18 22.02 12.04
N PRO A 39 3.92 22.33 10.75
CA PRO A 39 2.64 22.03 10.13
C PRO A 39 2.33 20.53 10.12
N ALA A 40 3.33 19.70 9.83
CA ALA A 40 3.16 18.25 9.86
C ALA A 40 2.79 17.75 11.27
N VAL A 41 3.48 18.24 12.30
CA VAL A 41 3.16 17.90 13.71
C VAL A 41 1.75 18.39 14.07
N ILE A 42 1.36 19.61 13.68
CA ILE A 42 0.03 20.14 13.97
C ILE A 42 -1.05 19.29 13.31
N CYS A 43 -0.88 18.86 12.05
CA CYS A 43 -1.85 17.98 11.41
C CYS A 43 -1.85 16.58 12.05
N SER A 44 -0.67 16.04 12.38
CA SER A 44 -0.56 14.72 13.01
C SER A 44 -1.28 14.58 14.34
N VAL A 45 -1.29 15.65 15.14
CA VAL A 45 -1.91 15.64 16.48
C VAL A 45 -3.42 15.82 16.36
N ASN A 46 -3.90 16.34 15.22
CA ASN A 46 -5.29 16.74 15.06
C ASN A 46 -6.11 15.81 14.16
N GLU A 47 -5.50 14.90 13.39
CA GLU A 47 -6.26 13.89 12.66
C GLU A 47 -6.63 12.74 13.61
N PRO A 48 -7.91 12.62 14.01
CA PRO A 48 -8.34 11.48 14.81
C PRO A 48 -8.21 10.19 13.98
N SER A 49 -8.04 9.06 14.66
CA SER A 49 -8.27 7.78 14.01
C SER A 49 -9.74 7.66 13.62
N TYR A 50 -10.01 7.46 12.33
CA TYR A 50 -11.36 7.19 11.86
C TYR A 50 -11.86 5.83 12.34
N ALA A 51 -10.97 4.85 12.49
CA ALA A 51 -11.30 3.50 12.98
C ALA A 51 -11.53 3.44 14.50
N ALA A 52 -11.20 4.49 15.25
CA ALA A 52 -11.37 4.49 16.71
C ALA A 52 -12.84 4.31 17.16
N VAL A 53 -13.80 4.69 16.31
CA VAL A 53 -15.23 4.48 16.57
C VAL A 53 -15.59 2.99 16.71
N LEU A 54 -14.84 2.11 16.04
CA LEU A 54 -15.08 0.66 16.02
C LEU A 54 -14.63 -0.04 17.31
N VAL A 55 -13.82 0.61 18.16
CA VAL A 55 -13.23 -0.02 19.34
C VAL A 55 -14.26 -0.41 20.39
N LYS A 56 -15.37 0.32 20.46
CA LYS A 56 -16.40 0.08 21.48
C LYS A 56 -17.23 -1.17 21.18
N ASP A 57 -17.50 -1.42 19.90
CA ASP A 57 -18.52 -2.36 19.45
C ASP A 57 -17.96 -3.45 18.49
N GLY A 58 -16.68 -3.38 18.12
CA GLY A 58 -16.03 -4.29 17.17
C GLY A 58 -15.48 -5.59 17.79
N PRO A 59 -15.32 -6.65 16.96
CA PRO A 59 -14.98 -8.01 17.43
C PRO A 59 -13.57 -8.16 18.04
N GLY A 60 -12.67 -7.20 17.83
CA GLY A 60 -11.28 -7.22 18.32
C GLY A 60 -10.95 -6.21 19.43
N GLY A 61 -11.93 -5.41 19.88
CA GLY A 61 -11.65 -4.28 20.77
C GLY A 61 -10.79 -3.22 20.09
N ASP A 62 -9.67 -2.83 20.72
CA ASP A 62 -8.78 -1.79 20.21
C ASP A 62 -7.75 -2.27 19.17
N LYS A 63 -7.67 -3.59 18.95
CA LYS A 63 -6.72 -4.22 18.04
C LYS A 63 -7.44 -5.02 16.96
N PHE A 64 -7.06 -4.78 15.71
CA PHE A 64 -7.56 -5.53 14.57
C PHE A 64 -6.39 -6.00 13.72
N THR A 65 -6.16 -7.31 13.66
CA THR A 65 -5.17 -7.97 12.81
C THR A 65 -5.81 -9.16 12.10
N LEU A 66 -5.05 -9.86 11.25
CA LEU A 66 -5.52 -11.05 10.56
C LEU A 66 -6.08 -12.12 11.52
N ASP A 67 -5.46 -12.31 12.69
CA ASP A 67 -5.92 -13.27 13.72
C ASP A 67 -7.28 -12.90 14.33
N ASN A 68 -7.70 -11.64 14.20
CA ASN A 68 -8.95 -11.11 14.76
C ASN A 68 -10.05 -10.91 13.71
N MET A 69 -9.81 -11.27 12.45
CA MET A 69 -10.85 -11.24 11.41
C MET A 69 -12.03 -12.16 11.79
N THR A 70 -13.25 -11.69 11.56
CA THR A 70 -14.46 -12.49 11.85
C THR A 70 -14.51 -13.81 11.07
N VAL A 71 -13.91 -13.84 9.86
CA VAL A 71 -13.84 -15.04 9.02
C VAL A 71 -12.40 -15.24 8.57
N LEU A 72 -11.81 -16.37 8.99
CA LEU A 72 -10.47 -16.78 8.58
C LEU A 72 -10.51 -17.66 7.32
N PRO A 73 -9.44 -17.65 6.50
CA PRO A 73 -9.30 -18.53 5.36
C PRO A 73 -9.31 -20.00 5.82
N PRO A 74 -9.78 -20.94 4.97
CA PRO A 74 -9.58 -22.36 5.20
C PRO A 74 -8.08 -22.68 5.35
N PRO A 75 -7.67 -23.53 6.31
CA PRO A 75 -6.25 -23.84 6.51
C PRO A 75 -5.51 -24.37 5.28
N SER A 76 -6.25 -25.03 4.37
CA SER A 76 -5.70 -25.57 3.12
C SER A 76 -5.51 -24.52 2.01
N LEU A 77 -6.18 -23.36 2.08
CA LEU A 77 -6.19 -22.38 0.98
C LEU A 77 -4.79 -21.88 0.65
N TYR A 78 -4.03 -21.46 1.66
CA TYR A 78 -2.71 -20.89 1.44
C TYR A 78 -1.70 -21.94 0.98
N SER A 79 -1.78 -23.17 1.48
CA SER A 79 -0.91 -24.25 1.02
C SER A 79 -1.23 -24.69 -0.41
N SER A 80 -2.50 -24.71 -0.82
CA SER A 80 -2.87 -25.02 -2.21
C SER A 80 -2.40 -23.94 -3.18
N LEU A 81 -2.60 -22.66 -2.86
CA LEU A 81 -2.18 -21.56 -3.73
C LEU A 81 -0.65 -21.41 -3.76
N ARG A 82 0.03 -21.66 -2.64
CA ARG A 82 1.50 -21.67 -2.61
C ARG A 82 2.08 -22.73 -3.55
N ALA A 83 1.41 -23.86 -3.76
CA ALA A 83 1.86 -24.89 -4.69
C ALA A 83 1.84 -24.45 -6.16
N GLU A 84 1.13 -23.35 -6.49
CA GLU A 84 1.12 -22.74 -7.82
C GLU A 84 2.29 -21.76 -8.03
N MET A 85 3.04 -21.45 -6.96
CA MET A 85 4.15 -20.49 -6.99
C MET A 85 5.47 -21.15 -7.41
N ASN A 86 6.32 -20.38 -8.08
CA ASN A 86 7.69 -20.74 -8.38
C ASN A 86 8.65 -20.17 -7.33
N ASP A 87 9.86 -20.74 -7.23
CA ASP A 87 10.99 -20.19 -6.47
C ASP A 87 10.63 -19.70 -5.05
N THR A 88 9.90 -20.51 -4.29
CA THR A 88 9.43 -20.12 -2.96
C THR A 88 10.57 -20.05 -1.95
N TRP A 89 10.52 -19.10 -1.02
CA TRP A 89 11.43 -19.01 0.12
C TRP A 89 10.69 -18.65 1.40
N THR A 90 11.28 -19.00 2.55
CA THR A 90 10.76 -18.59 3.86
C THR A 90 11.77 -17.65 4.52
N HIS A 91 11.30 -16.50 4.98
CA HIS A 91 12.14 -15.58 5.73
C HIS A 91 12.44 -16.17 7.11
N ASN A 92 13.73 -16.22 7.47
CA ASN A 92 14.19 -16.99 8.63
C ASN A 92 13.68 -16.44 9.97
N THR A 93 13.43 -15.13 10.06
CA THR A 93 13.05 -14.48 11.32
C THR A 93 11.54 -14.50 11.55
N SER A 94 10.76 -14.10 10.55
CA SER A 94 9.29 -14.08 10.65
C SER A 94 8.65 -15.44 10.41
N GLY A 95 9.36 -16.32 9.69
CA GLY A 95 8.79 -17.57 9.20
C GLY A 95 7.74 -17.35 8.10
N TYR A 96 7.72 -16.19 7.45
CA TYR A 96 6.77 -15.90 6.36
C TYR A 96 7.31 -16.46 5.05
N THR A 97 6.43 -17.10 4.28
CA THR A 97 6.79 -17.74 3.02
C THR A 97 6.34 -16.87 1.85
N TYR A 98 7.25 -16.63 0.93
CA TYR A 98 7.04 -15.87 -0.30
C TYR A 98 7.29 -16.79 -1.51
N GLY A 99 6.84 -16.36 -2.67
CA GLY A 99 7.13 -17.02 -3.94
C GLY A 99 7.01 -16.09 -5.13
N LEU A 100 7.41 -16.59 -6.29
CA LEU A 100 7.29 -15.91 -7.58
C LEU A 100 6.08 -16.43 -8.36
N ALA A 101 5.27 -15.53 -8.91
CA ALA A 101 4.20 -15.85 -9.85
C ALA A 101 4.40 -15.14 -11.19
N GLY A 102 3.98 -15.75 -12.28
CA GLY A 102 3.99 -15.10 -13.59
C GLY A 102 2.92 -13.99 -13.69
N VAL A 103 3.07 -13.13 -14.69
CA VAL A 103 2.18 -11.97 -14.91
C VAL A 103 0.71 -12.35 -15.12
N HIS A 104 0.43 -13.53 -15.68
CA HIS A 104 -0.94 -13.96 -15.92
C HIS A 104 -1.56 -14.68 -14.73
N GLU A 105 -0.73 -15.38 -13.95
CA GLU A 105 -1.11 -16.17 -12.80
C GLU A 105 -1.32 -15.31 -11.56
N ALA A 106 -0.44 -14.32 -11.35
CA ALA A 106 -0.43 -13.50 -10.14
C ALA A 106 -1.79 -12.85 -9.82
N PRO A 107 -2.49 -12.16 -10.75
CA PRO A 107 -3.79 -11.59 -10.44
C PRO A 107 -4.82 -12.63 -9.98
N MET A 108 -4.84 -13.81 -10.60
CA MET A 108 -5.79 -14.87 -10.22
C MET A 108 -5.43 -15.52 -8.89
N ILE A 109 -4.14 -15.68 -8.59
CA ILE A 109 -3.68 -16.18 -7.29
C ILE A 109 -4.07 -15.21 -6.17
N LEU A 110 -3.86 -13.90 -6.37
CA LEU A 110 -4.29 -12.85 -5.45
C LEU A 110 -5.81 -12.89 -5.23
N TYR A 111 -6.59 -12.91 -6.33
CA TYR A 111 -8.05 -12.98 -6.28
C TYR A 111 -8.53 -14.22 -5.51
N ASN A 112 -8.04 -15.41 -5.85
CA ASN A 112 -8.45 -16.65 -5.20
C ASN A 112 -8.00 -16.71 -3.73
N GLY A 113 -6.83 -16.17 -3.40
CA GLY A 113 -6.29 -16.15 -2.04
C GLY A 113 -7.04 -15.24 -1.09
N THR A 114 -7.76 -14.25 -1.63
CA THR A 114 -8.46 -13.23 -0.83
C THR A 114 -9.98 -13.28 -0.97
N LYS A 115 -10.52 -14.12 -1.85
CA LYS A 115 -11.97 -14.38 -1.95
C LYS A 115 -12.41 -15.39 -0.89
N ILE A 116 -12.52 -14.92 0.36
CA ILE A 116 -12.89 -15.76 1.50
C ILE A 116 -14.40 -15.76 1.70
N ALA A 117 -15.04 -16.92 1.48
CA ALA A 117 -16.48 -17.08 1.66
C ALA A 117 -16.92 -16.71 3.08
N GLY A 118 -17.99 -15.93 3.21
CA GLY A 118 -18.50 -15.37 4.47
C GLY A 118 -17.98 -13.95 4.75
N ASN A 119 -16.76 -13.63 4.32
CA ASN A 119 -16.22 -12.26 4.37
C ASN A 119 -16.48 -11.52 3.06
N TRP A 120 -16.26 -12.20 1.95
CA TRP A 120 -16.37 -11.67 0.60
C TRP A 120 -17.72 -10.97 0.33
N GLU A 121 -18.81 -11.57 0.80
CA GLU A 121 -20.17 -11.10 0.56
C GLU A 121 -20.49 -9.80 1.30
N SER A 122 -19.76 -9.47 2.38
CA SER A 122 -19.98 -8.25 3.16
C SER A 122 -19.22 -7.04 2.61
N VAL A 123 -18.07 -7.25 1.96
CA VAL A 123 -17.24 -6.18 1.38
C VAL A 123 -18.00 -5.49 0.24
N PRO A 124 -18.01 -4.15 0.09
CA PRO A 124 -18.69 -3.49 -1.03
C PRO A 124 -18.15 -3.94 -2.40
N SER A 125 -19.03 -4.18 -3.38
CA SER A 125 -18.62 -4.65 -4.73
C SER A 125 -17.63 -3.72 -5.43
N LEU A 126 -17.75 -2.41 -5.20
CA LEU A 126 -16.86 -1.39 -5.77
C LEU A 126 -15.38 -1.67 -5.47
N VAL A 127 -15.05 -2.25 -4.32
CA VAL A 127 -13.67 -2.54 -3.90
C VAL A 127 -13.29 -4.03 -3.99
N ARG A 128 -14.19 -4.86 -4.51
CA ARG A 128 -13.89 -6.27 -4.81
C ARG A 128 -13.07 -6.37 -6.10
N GLY A 129 -12.11 -7.28 -6.12
CA GLY A 129 -11.22 -7.51 -7.27
C GLY A 129 -9.75 -7.29 -6.96
N VAL A 130 -8.95 -7.26 -8.04
CA VAL A 130 -7.50 -7.03 -7.99
C VAL A 130 -7.18 -5.73 -8.70
N PHE A 131 -6.41 -4.89 -8.04
CA PHE A 131 -6.05 -3.55 -8.49
C PHE A 131 -4.56 -3.50 -8.83
N TRP A 132 -4.24 -3.04 -10.03
CA TRP A 132 -2.91 -2.61 -10.42
C TRP A 132 -2.64 -1.19 -9.92
N MET A 133 -1.52 -1.00 -9.22
CA MET A 133 -1.04 0.30 -8.74
C MET A 133 -0.26 1.02 -9.84
N ARG A 134 -0.97 1.46 -10.88
CA ARG A 134 -0.41 2.14 -12.06
C ARG A 134 0.19 3.49 -11.69
N GLY A 135 1.48 3.69 -12.03
CA GLY A 135 2.23 4.91 -11.67
C GLY A 135 2.79 4.89 -10.24
N ASN A 136 2.71 3.75 -9.53
CA ASN A 136 3.31 3.66 -8.21
C ASN A 136 4.84 3.71 -8.30
N GLY A 137 5.43 4.67 -7.57
CA GLY A 137 6.88 4.91 -7.58
C GLY A 137 7.69 3.89 -6.77
N VAL A 138 7.04 3.05 -5.97
CA VAL A 138 7.66 1.95 -5.22
C VAL A 138 7.35 0.60 -5.89
N PRO A 139 8.14 -0.47 -5.65
CA PRO A 139 7.96 -1.76 -6.31
C PRO A 139 6.76 -2.58 -5.82
N GLU A 140 5.63 -1.93 -5.52
CA GLU A 140 4.34 -2.56 -5.26
C GLU A 140 3.52 -2.54 -6.54
N ILE A 141 2.99 -3.68 -6.97
CA ILE A 141 2.35 -3.81 -8.29
C ILE A 141 0.85 -4.05 -8.18
N LEU A 142 0.43 -5.06 -7.41
CA LEU A 142 -0.99 -5.41 -7.26
C LEU A 142 -1.40 -5.37 -5.80
N ALA A 143 -2.62 -4.94 -5.55
CA ALA A 143 -3.30 -5.04 -4.26
C ALA A 143 -4.70 -5.63 -4.43
N THR A 144 -5.18 -6.30 -3.39
CA THR A 144 -6.58 -6.67 -3.26
C THR A 144 -7.17 -5.97 -2.07
N LEU A 145 -8.40 -5.47 -2.19
CA LEU A 145 -9.12 -4.85 -1.07
C LEU A 145 -10.23 -5.78 -0.54
N GLN A 146 -10.31 -6.99 -1.07
CA GLN A 146 -11.46 -7.87 -0.92
C GLN A 146 -11.41 -8.82 0.29
N TYR A 147 -10.23 -9.04 0.88
CA TYR A 147 -10.10 -9.72 2.16
C TYR A 147 -9.97 -8.70 3.28
N ALA A 148 -11.10 -8.08 3.58
CA ALA A 148 -11.24 -6.99 4.52
C ALA A 148 -12.57 -7.09 5.28
N GLU A 149 -12.67 -6.50 6.47
CA GLU A 149 -13.91 -6.49 7.24
C GLU A 149 -14.65 -5.17 7.05
N TRP A 150 -15.93 -5.28 6.66
CA TRP A 150 -16.77 -4.14 6.34
C TRP A 150 -17.72 -3.78 7.49
N PHE A 151 -17.60 -2.55 7.97
CA PHE A 151 -18.45 -1.95 9.01
C PHE A 151 -19.41 -0.97 8.34
N GLY A 152 -20.58 -1.48 7.94
CA GLY A 152 -21.50 -0.77 7.05
C GLY A 152 -22.13 0.49 7.65
N ASP A 153 -22.40 0.50 8.96
CA ASP A 153 -23.02 1.63 9.65
C ASP A 153 -22.04 2.82 9.72
N GLU A 154 -20.77 2.55 9.97
CA GLU A 154 -19.69 3.54 10.01
C GLU A 154 -19.10 3.85 8.64
N LYS A 155 -19.45 3.05 7.61
CA LYS A 155 -18.83 3.06 6.28
C LYS A 155 -17.30 2.91 6.34
N ILE A 156 -16.79 1.99 7.15
CA ILE A 156 -15.36 1.73 7.32
C ILE A 156 -14.99 0.33 6.84
N LEU A 157 -13.91 0.23 6.04
CA LEU A 157 -13.30 -1.02 5.62
C LEU A 157 -11.96 -1.21 6.34
N LEU A 158 -11.78 -2.31 7.08
CA LEU A 158 -10.52 -2.67 7.72
C LEU A 158 -9.81 -3.76 6.94
N LEU A 159 -8.60 -3.46 6.47
CA LEU A 159 -7.74 -4.37 5.71
C LEU A 159 -6.53 -4.73 6.56
N PRO A 160 -6.52 -5.91 7.22
CA PRO A 160 -5.31 -6.36 7.88
C PRO A 160 -4.29 -6.77 6.82
N ASN A 161 -3.01 -6.71 7.18
CA ASN A 161 -1.98 -7.32 6.35
C ASN A 161 -2.22 -8.84 6.28
N ALA A 162 -2.34 -9.39 5.07
CA ALA A 162 -2.74 -10.76 4.86
C ALA A 162 -2.01 -11.41 3.67
N PRO A 163 -1.84 -12.74 3.68
CA PRO A 163 -1.30 -13.47 2.55
C PRO A 163 -2.10 -13.20 1.28
N PHE A 164 -1.41 -13.10 0.15
CA PHE A 164 -2.00 -12.85 -1.17
C PHE A 164 -2.77 -11.52 -1.30
N SER A 165 -2.66 -10.58 -0.35
CA SER A 165 -3.33 -9.27 -0.48
C SER A 165 -2.51 -8.24 -1.27
N TRP A 166 -1.22 -8.49 -1.44
CA TRP A 166 -0.26 -7.58 -2.06
C TRP A 166 0.75 -8.34 -2.92
N SER A 167 1.29 -7.68 -3.94
CA SER A 167 2.42 -8.21 -4.71
C SER A 167 3.42 -7.12 -5.05
N TRP A 168 4.67 -7.54 -5.20
CA TRP A 168 5.80 -6.67 -5.51
C TRP A 168 6.47 -7.07 -6.82
N TYR A 169 7.23 -6.15 -7.38
CA TYR A 169 7.95 -6.36 -8.62
C TYR A 169 9.10 -7.35 -8.43
N GLY A 170 9.13 -8.45 -9.19
CA GLY A 170 10.17 -9.48 -9.10
C GLY A 170 11.22 -9.43 -10.22
N GLY A 171 11.15 -8.45 -11.13
CA GLY A 171 12.11 -8.29 -12.22
C GLY A 171 13.45 -7.72 -11.75
N ALA A 172 14.52 -7.99 -12.52
CA ALA A 172 15.86 -7.49 -12.21
C ALA A 172 16.05 -6.00 -12.53
N GLU A 173 15.29 -5.48 -13.50
CA GLU A 173 15.34 -4.09 -13.95
C GLU A 173 13.96 -3.45 -13.78
N PRO A 174 13.84 -2.15 -13.50
CA PRO A 174 12.54 -1.48 -13.38
C PRO A 174 11.66 -1.69 -14.62
N PRO A 175 10.33 -1.82 -14.46
CA PRO A 175 9.43 -2.02 -15.60
C PRO A 175 9.45 -0.81 -16.54
N THR A 176 9.25 -1.07 -17.84
CA THR A 176 9.22 -0.01 -18.85
C THR A 176 7.96 0.84 -18.65
N GLY A 177 8.13 2.15 -18.51
CA GLY A 177 7.02 3.07 -18.28
C GLY A 177 6.66 3.28 -16.81
N ALA A 178 7.51 2.83 -15.87
CA ALA A 178 7.45 3.33 -14.51
C ALA A 178 7.71 4.85 -14.50
N ASP A 179 6.98 5.60 -13.65
CA ASP A 179 7.05 7.06 -13.59
C ASP A 179 8.46 7.58 -13.25
N ASP A 180 8.70 8.88 -13.36
CA ASP A 180 9.98 9.53 -13.02
C ASP A 180 10.47 9.23 -11.58
N PHE A 181 9.56 8.81 -10.69
CA PHE A 181 9.89 8.37 -9.33
C PHE A 181 10.42 6.93 -9.25
N ALA A 182 10.44 6.18 -10.36
CA ALA A 182 10.94 4.82 -10.46
C ALA A 182 12.43 4.68 -10.15
N HIS A 183 13.16 5.79 -10.00
CA HIS A 183 14.50 5.77 -9.40
C HIS A 183 14.53 5.01 -8.07
N VAL A 184 13.43 4.97 -7.31
CA VAL A 184 13.33 4.19 -6.07
C VAL A 184 13.54 2.69 -6.31
N TYR A 185 13.18 2.14 -7.47
CA TYR A 185 13.48 0.74 -7.81
C TYR A 185 14.99 0.44 -7.81
N ASN A 186 15.85 1.46 -8.02
CA ASN A 186 17.30 1.29 -7.97
C ASN A 186 17.86 1.35 -6.54
N PHE A 187 17.08 1.88 -5.59
CA PHE A 187 17.51 2.08 -4.21
C PHE A 187 16.86 1.08 -3.24
N ILE A 188 15.69 0.57 -3.59
CA ILE A 188 14.92 -0.37 -2.79
C ILE A 188 14.83 -1.68 -3.55
N GLU A 189 15.51 -2.70 -3.01
CA GLU A 189 15.33 -4.06 -3.49
C GLU A 189 13.90 -4.53 -3.19
N ALA A 190 13.14 -4.86 -4.23
CA ALA A 190 11.73 -5.21 -4.12
C ALA A 190 11.49 -6.41 -3.19
N ARG A 191 12.42 -7.37 -3.14
CA ARG A 191 12.36 -8.50 -2.19
C ARG A 191 12.44 -8.04 -0.75
N SER A 192 13.42 -7.19 -0.43
CA SER A 192 13.57 -6.63 0.91
C SER A 192 12.35 -5.79 1.31
N LEU A 193 11.75 -5.06 0.36
CA LEU A 193 10.49 -4.34 0.61
C LEU A 193 9.32 -5.29 0.88
N ALA A 194 9.19 -6.33 0.08
CA ALA A 194 8.15 -7.35 0.25
C ALA A 194 8.24 -8.03 1.62
N GLU A 195 9.45 -8.36 2.06
CA GLU A 195 9.71 -8.93 3.38
C GLU A 195 9.36 -7.94 4.50
N ALA A 196 9.78 -6.67 4.38
CA ALA A 196 9.51 -5.65 5.38
C ALA A 196 8.02 -5.28 5.51
N GLN A 197 7.30 -5.16 4.39
CA GLN A 197 5.88 -4.83 4.38
C GLN A 197 5.01 -6.05 4.71
N GLY A 198 5.38 -7.23 4.21
CA GLY A 198 4.69 -8.48 4.50
C GLY A 198 4.70 -8.83 5.98
N GLU A 199 5.75 -8.49 6.73
CA GLU A 199 5.93 -8.86 8.15
C GLU A 199 5.27 -7.94 9.16
N GLY A 200 4.78 -6.79 8.73
CA GLY A 200 4.13 -5.84 9.62
C GLY A 200 2.73 -6.31 10.04
N ASN A 201 2.41 -6.24 11.32
CA ASN A 201 1.02 -6.24 11.79
C ASN A 201 0.38 -4.88 11.50
N ILE A 202 0.29 -4.52 10.23
CA ILE A 202 -0.31 -3.25 9.81
C ILE A 202 -1.75 -3.52 9.42
N THR A 203 -2.66 -2.68 9.92
CA THR A 203 -4.04 -2.64 9.44
C THR A 203 -4.27 -1.32 8.75
N VAL A 204 -4.86 -1.36 7.56
CA VAL A 204 -5.26 -0.18 6.82
C VAL A 204 -6.76 -0.01 7.01
N ALA A 205 -7.18 1.18 7.44
CA ALA A 205 -8.58 1.57 7.54
C ALA A 205 -8.92 2.50 6.38
N VAL A 206 -9.99 2.21 5.66
CA VAL A 206 -10.58 3.09 4.64
C VAL A 206 -11.92 3.59 5.17
N SER A 207 -12.02 4.89 5.45
CA SER A 207 -13.23 5.54 5.95
C SER A 207 -13.92 6.28 4.83
N PHE A 208 -15.05 5.74 4.35
CA PHE A 208 -15.78 6.31 3.22
C PHE A 208 -16.70 7.45 3.66
N LYS A 209 -16.67 8.55 2.92
CA LYS A 209 -17.42 9.77 3.23
C LYS A 209 -17.87 10.47 1.95
N PRO A 210 -18.74 11.50 2.04
CA PRO A 210 -19.12 12.27 0.87
C PRO A 210 -17.90 12.85 0.14
N CYS A 211 -17.91 12.77 -1.18
CA CYS A 211 -16.84 13.28 -2.03
C CYS A 211 -16.70 14.81 -1.89
N PRO A 212 -15.50 15.35 -1.60
CA PRO A 212 -15.28 16.79 -1.51
C PRO A 212 -15.24 17.45 -2.89
N GLU A 213 -15.31 18.78 -2.94
CA GLU A 213 -15.36 19.55 -4.21
C GLU A 213 -14.06 19.48 -5.03
N ASP A 214 -12.93 19.19 -4.40
CA ASP A 214 -11.59 19.17 -4.99
C ASP A 214 -11.04 17.75 -5.28
N ALA A 215 -11.84 16.72 -5.03
CA ALA A 215 -11.49 15.34 -5.37
C ALA A 215 -11.88 14.96 -6.81
N PHE A 216 -11.35 13.83 -7.30
CA PHE A 216 -11.65 13.30 -8.64
C PHE A 216 -13.05 12.70 -8.78
N CYS A 217 -13.69 12.34 -7.67
CA CYS A 217 -15.04 11.79 -7.65
C CYS A 217 -16.11 12.88 -7.87
N VAL A 218 -17.37 12.46 -8.04
CA VAL A 218 -18.50 13.41 -8.17
C VAL A 218 -18.76 14.08 -6.83
N ALA A 219 -18.50 15.38 -6.73
CA ALA A 219 -18.69 16.17 -5.52
C ALA A 219 -20.07 15.95 -4.86
N GLY A 220 -20.08 15.71 -3.56
CA GLY A 220 -21.27 15.40 -2.76
C GLY A 220 -21.79 13.96 -2.86
N SER A 221 -21.24 13.13 -3.76
CA SER A 221 -21.57 11.69 -3.83
C SER A 221 -21.20 10.99 -2.52
N ASP A 222 -22.12 10.19 -1.96
CA ASP A 222 -21.90 9.40 -0.73
C ASP A 222 -21.89 7.87 -0.98
N ASN A 223 -21.78 7.48 -2.26
CA ASN A 223 -21.80 6.10 -2.76
C ASN A 223 -20.43 5.41 -2.67
N LEU A 224 -19.71 5.62 -1.56
CA LEU A 224 -18.38 5.06 -1.31
C LEU A 224 -17.30 5.50 -2.32
N THR A 225 -17.52 6.57 -3.08
CA THR A 225 -16.60 7.02 -4.15
C THR A 225 -15.39 7.80 -3.64
N PHE A 226 -15.33 8.07 -2.33
CA PHE A 226 -14.23 8.76 -1.67
C PHE A 226 -13.98 8.13 -0.30
N GLY A 227 -12.72 7.85 0.01
CA GLY A 227 -12.31 7.32 1.31
C GLY A 227 -11.02 7.94 1.81
N ASP A 228 -10.98 8.33 3.08
CA ASP A 228 -9.71 8.58 3.77
C ASP A 228 -9.06 7.25 4.11
N VAL A 229 -7.73 7.20 4.06
CA VAL A 229 -7.00 5.99 4.41
C VAL A 229 -5.97 6.25 5.49
N GLN A 230 -6.03 5.44 6.53
CA GLN A 230 -5.11 5.49 7.64
C GLN A 230 -4.49 4.11 7.83
N SER A 231 -3.21 4.08 8.20
CA SER A 231 -2.55 2.84 8.61
C SER A 231 -2.46 2.79 10.13
N HIS A 232 -2.53 1.61 10.71
CA HIS A 232 -2.51 1.35 12.14
C HIS A 232 -1.42 0.34 12.45
N SER A 233 -0.37 0.78 13.15
CA SER A 233 0.72 -0.08 13.58
C SER A 233 0.23 -1.07 14.63
N ASP A 234 0.68 -2.32 14.51
CA ASP A 234 0.23 -3.46 15.33
C ASP A 234 -1.29 -3.71 15.31
N GLY A 235 -2.00 -3.14 14.32
CA GLY A 235 -3.46 -3.18 14.24
C GLY A 235 -4.18 -2.34 15.29
N ILE A 236 -3.51 -1.45 16.02
CA ILE A 236 -4.11 -0.64 17.08
C ILE A 236 -4.98 0.47 16.47
N LEU A 237 -6.30 0.31 16.52
CA LEU A 237 -7.26 1.18 15.85
C LEU A 237 -7.40 2.55 16.51
N THR A 238 -6.99 2.74 17.76
CA THR A 238 -7.08 4.04 18.45
C THR A 238 -5.98 5.02 18.06
N SER A 239 -4.88 4.53 17.48
CA SER A 239 -3.73 5.36 17.11
C SER A 239 -3.33 5.06 15.67
N PRO A 240 -3.44 6.04 14.76
CA PRO A 240 -2.83 5.89 13.44
C PRO A 240 -1.31 5.69 13.58
N SER A 241 -0.71 5.10 12.56
CA SER A 241 0.73 4.92 12.47
C SER A 241 1.43 6.28 12.41
N VAL A 242 2.70 6.31 12.82
CA VAL A 242 3.54 7.49 12.71
C VAL A 242 3.63 8.00 11.27
N MET A 243 3.47 7.14 10.25
CA MET A 243 3.48 7.60 8.86
C MET A 243 2.24 8.44 8.54
N THR A 244 1.06 8.06 9.05
CA THR A 244 -0.19 8.81 8.89
C THR A 244 -0.09 10.23 9.47
N SER A 245 0.82 10.46 10.41
CA SER A 245 1.12 11.78 10.95
C SER A 245 1.74 12.75 9.93
N PHE A 246 2.42 12.23 8.91
CA PHE A 246 3.15 13.06 7.92
C PHE A 246 2.57 12.96 6.52
N VAL A 247 1.86 11.86 6.25
CA VAL A 247 1.33 11.51 4.93
C VAL A 247 -0.18 11.35 5.04
N THR A 248 -0.89 12.16 4.27
CA THR A 248 -2.33 12.00 4.06
C THR A 248 -2.55 11.12 2.84
N TRP A 249 -3.46 10.16 2.98
CA TRP A 249 -3.84 9.29 1.89
C TRP A 249 -5.35 9.26 1.68
N THR A 250 -5.78 9.38 0.43
CA THR A 250 -7.19 9.22 0.04
C THR A 250 -7.34 8.24 -1.12
N MET A 251 -8.54 7.73 -1.32
CA MET A 251 -8.93 6.95 -2.50
C MET A 251 -10.11 7.67 -3.13
N GLU A 252 -10.01 8.01 -4.40
CA GLU A 252 -11.00 8.84 -5.10
C GLU A 252 -11.40 8.12 -6.38
N GLU A 253 -12.63 7.61 -6.46
CA GLU A 253 -13.11 7.01 -7.71
C GLU A 253 -13.13 8.08 -8.80
N MET A 254 -12.53 7.79 -9.96
CA MET A 254 -12.49 8.78 -11.04
C MET A 254 -13.89 8.95 -11.66
N ALA A 255 -14.33 10.20 -11.83
CA ALA A 255 -15.65 10.46 -12.41
C ALA A 255 -15.82 9.83 -13.81
N GLY A 256 -16.96 9.16 -14.01
CA GLY A 256 -17.33 8.56 -15.30
C GLY A 256 -16.77 7.17 -15.56
N VAL A 257 -16.14 6.53 -14.57
CA VAL A 257 -15.73 5.12 -14.66
C VAL A 257 -16.83 4.19 -14.14
N GLU A 258 -16.88 2.98 -14.66
CA GLU A 258 -17.89 2.00 -14.26
C GLU A 258 -17.40 1.16 -13.09
N ASN A 259 -18.24 1.02 -12.06
CA ASN A 259 -18.11 0.03 -10.98
C ASN A 259 -16.74 0.02 -10.25
N GLY A 260 -16.21 1.20 -9.88
CA GLY A 260 -14.95 1.29 -9.16
C GLY A 260 -13.75 0.75 -9.94
N SER A 261 -13.79 0.80 -11.27
CA SER A 261 -12.70 0.27 -12.10
C SER A 261 -11.41 1.10 -12.03
N LEU A 262 -11.49 2.37 -11.61
CA LEU A 262 -10.36 3.27 -11.56
C LEU A 262 -10.48 4.25 -10.39
N TRP A 263 -9.47 4.24 -9.53
CA TRP A 263 -9.37 5.13 -8.39
C TRP A 263 -8.06 5.90 -8.44
N TYR A 264 -8.09 7.17 -8.12
CA TYR A 264 -6.90 7.94 -7.83
C TYR A 264 -6.52 7.76 -6.36
N ARG A 265 -5.32 7.23 -6.12
CA ARG A 265 -4.71 7.09 -4.81
C ARG A 265 -3.88 8.33 -4.54
N ARG A 266 -4.50 9.36 -3.93
CA ARG A 266 -3.76 10.55 -3.54
C ARG A 266 -2.87 10.22 -2.36
N VAL A 267 -1.62 10.62 -2.49
CA VAL A 267 -0.61 10.56 -1.44
C VAL A 267 -0.02 11.96 -1.34
N SER A 268 -0.09 12.55 -0.17
CA SER A 268 0.39 13.93 0.02
C SER A 268 1.06 14.11 1.35
N LEU A 269 2.13 14.90 1.35
CA LEU A 269 2.83 15.34 2.54
C LEU A 269 2.23 16.64 3.04
N TYR A 270 2.44 16.92 4.32
CA TYR A 270 2.12 18.22 4.92
C TYR A 270 0.65 18.60 4.72
N CYS A 271 -0.28 17.70 5.10
CA CYS A 271 -1.72 17.96 5.10
C CYS A 271 -2.26 18.30 3.70
N SER A 272 -2.02 17.40 2.74
CA SER A 272 -2.47 17.55 1.36
C SER A 272 -1.87 18.72 0.57
N THR A 273 -0.80 19.36 1.05
CA THR A 273 -0.20 20.52 0.36
C THR A 273 0.85 20.13 -0.69
N VAL A 274 1.55 19.01 -0.49
CA VAL A 274 2.60 18.55 -1.41
C VAL A 274 2.30 17.14 -1.86
N GLY A 275 1.95 16.96 -3.13
CA GLY A 275 1.78 15.63 -3.72
C GLY A 275 3.08 14.83 -3.67
N PHE A 276 3.01 13.55 -3.29
CA PHE A 276 4.17 12.69 -3.16
C PHE A 276 3.82 11.24 -3.53
N GLY A 277 4.16 10.79 -4.73
CA GLY A 277 3.95 9.38 -5.12
C GLY A 277 2.48 8.98 -5.17
N SER A 278 1.60 9.89 -5.60
CA SER A 278 0.21 9.52 -5.93
C SER A 278 0.19 8.63 -7.18
N TYR A 279 -0.79 7.73 -7.26
CA TYR A 279 -0.89 6.75 -8.35
C TYR A 279 -2.35 6.38 -8.62
N GLU A 280 -2.59 5.59 -9.66
CA GLU A 280 -3.91 5.06 -10.00
C GLU A 280 -4.06 3.61 -9.52
N LEU A 281 -5.12 3.31 -8.79
CA LEU A 281 -5.57 1.96 -8.48
C LEU A 281 -6.56 1.53 -9.56
N THR A 282 -6.06 0.76 -10.53
CA THR A 282 -6.80 0.31 -11.70
C THR A 282 -7.26 -1.12 -11.50
N LYS A 283 -8.56 -1.38 -11.46
CA LYS A 283 -9.12 -2.73 -11.33
C LYS A 283 -8.83 -3.52 -12.62
N ILE A 284 -8.11 -4.63 -12.50
CA ILE A 284 -7.74 -5.50 -13.63
C ILE A 284 -8.47 -6.85 -13.59
N ILE A 285 -8.92 -7.27 -12.40
CA ILE A 285 -9.81 -8.42 -12.19
C ILE A 285 -11.03 -7.90 -11.43
N ASP A 286 -12.23 -8.18 -11.93
CA ASP A 286 -13.49 -7.75 -11.32
C ASP A 286 -13.94 -8.63 -10.15
N GLU A 287 -15.11 -8.31 -9.60
CA GLU A 287 -15.73 -9.08 -8.53
C GLU A 287 -16.06 -10.52 -8.92
N ASP A 288 -16.30 -10.81 -10.20
CA ASP A 288 -16.62 -12.14 -10.71
C ASP A 288 -15.39 -12.93 -11.16
N GLY A 289 -14.19 -12.36 -10.97
CA GLY A 289 -12.92 -12.98 -11.36
C GLY A 289 -12.65 -12.88 -12.86
N GLN A 290 -13.35 -12.00 -13.58
CA GLN A 290 -13.11 -11.72 -15.00
C GLN A 290 -12.08 -10.61 -15.16
N ARG A 291 -11.34 -10.68 -16.27
CA ARG A 291 -10.35 -9.66 -16.65
C ARG A 291 -11.06 -8.43 -17.21
N ILE A 292 -10.67 -7.25 -16.76
CA ILE A 292 -11.22 -5.97 -17.24
C ILE A 292 -10.29 -5.41 -18.31
N GLU A 293 -10.77 -5.30 -19.55
CA GLU A 293 -10.04 -4.66 -20.64
C GLU A 293 -10.43 -3.18 -20.79
N PRO A 294 -9.51 -2.29 -21.21
CA PRO A 294 -8.13 -2.56 -21.65
C PRO A 294 -7.10 -2.67 -20.51
N TYR A 295 -7.52 -2.46 -19.26
CA TYR A 295 -6.61 -2.35 -18.12
C TYR A 295 -5.76 -3.58 -17.87
N TYR A 296 -6.33 -4.78 -18.05
CA TYR A 296 -5.61 -6.03 -17.92
C TYR A 296 -4.48 -6.14 -18.97
N SER A 297 -4.77 -5.85 -20.23
CA SER A 297 -3.75 -5.85 -21.30
C SER A 297 -2.63 -4.84 -21.05
N GLU A 298 -2.97 -3.63 -20.57
CA GLU A 298 -1.98 -2.61 -20.21
C GLU A 298 -1.08 -3.06 -19.06
N TYR A 299 -1.66 -3.67 -18.01
CA TYR A 299 -0.92 -4.28 -16.91
C TYR A 299 0.03 -5.38 -17.40
N VAL A 300 -0.44 -6.28 -18.27
CA VAL A 300 0.39 -7.37 -18.82
C VAL A 300 1.59 -6.80 -19.57
N GLN A 301 1.37 -5.78 -20.40
CA GLN A 301 2.45 -5.11 -21.13
C GLN A 301 3.45 -4.45 -20.18
N TYR A 302 2.98 -3.79 -19.13
CA TYR A 302 3.83 -3.16 -18.12
C TYR A 302 4.71 -4.18 -17.38
N MET A 303 4.18 -5.36 -17.07
CA MET A 303 4.86 -6.44 -16.36
C MET A 303 5.56 -7.45 -17.28
N GLU A 304 5.64 -7.20 -18.59
CA GLU A 304 6.17 -8.16 -19.55
C GLU A 304 7.60 -8.60 -19.18
N GLY A 305 7.78 -9.91 -18.97
CA GLY A 305 9.08 -10.50 -18.62
C GLY A 305 9.48 -10.40 -17.15
N ALA A 306 8.63 -9.86 -16.27
CA ALA A 306 8.90 -9.74 -14.84
C ALA A 306 7.88 -10.56 -14.01
N PRO A 307 8.34 -11.40 -13.05
CA PRO A 307 7.44 -12.08 -12.13
C PRO A 307 6.94 -11.14 -11.03
N HIS A 308 5.93 -11.59 -10.30
CA HIS A 308 5.49 -10.99 -9.04
C HIS A 308 6.12 -11.72 -7.86
N ILE A 309 6.60 -10.97 -6.87
CA ILE A 309 6.85 -11.48 -5.52
C ILE A 309 5.53 -11.40 -4.75
N ILE A 310 5.13 -12.50 -4.10
CA ILE A 310 3.89 -12.57 -3.32
C ILE A 310 4.18 -13.19 -1.97
N TRP A 311 3.64 -12.61 -0.89
CA TRP A 311 3.58 -13.25 0.41
C TRP A 311 2.47 -14.30 0.42
N THR A 312 2.83 -15.56 0.66
CA THR A 312 1.95 -16.74 0.55
C THR A 312 1.54 -17.30 1.91
N GLY A 313 1.75 -16.54 2.99
CA GLY A 313 1.42 -16.94 4.35
C GLY A 313 2.60 -17.47 5.15
N PHE A 314 2.31 -18.37 6.07
CA PHE A 314 3.26 -18.82 7.08
C PHE A 314 3.96 -20.11 6.64
N GLY A 315 5.23 -20.25 6.99
CA GLY A 315 6.03 -21.46 6.79
C GLY A 315 5.50 -22.65 7.61
N GLU A 316 6.02 -23.85 7.32
CA GLU A 316 5.61 -25.06 8.05
C GLU A 316 5.79 -24.90 9.57
N GLY A 317 4.74 -25.23 10.33
CA GLY A 317 4.73 -25.13 11.79
C GLY A 317 4.26 -23.77 12.34
N ASN A 318 4.20 -22.73 11.50
CA ASN A 318 3.61 -21.45 11.88
C ASN A 318 2.16 -21.38 11.37
N HIS A 319 1.24 -20.99 12.26
CA HIS A 319 -0.17 -20.81 11.95
C HIS A 319 -0.67 -19.51 12.56
N LEU A 320 -1.80 -19.01 12.03
CA LEU A 320 -2.61 -18.01 12.70
C LEU A 320 -2.93 -18.53 14.10
N VAL A 321 -2.69 -17.70 15.13
CA VAL A 321 -2.79 -18.09 16.55
C VAL A 321 -4.25 -18.27 16.95
#